data_AF-A0A9D1E438-F1
#
_entry.id   AF-A0A9D1E438-F1
#
_cell.length_a   1.000
_cell.length_b   1.000
_cell.length_c   1.000
_cell.angle_alpha   90.00
_cell.angle_beta   90.00
_cell.angle_gamma   90.00
#
_symmetry.space_group_name_H-M   'P 1'
#
loop_
_entity.id
_entity.type
_entity.pdbx_description
1 polymer ?
#
loop_
_entity_poly.entity_id
_entity_poly.type
_entity_poly.pdbx_seq_one_letter_code
_entity_poly.pdbx_strand_id
1 'polypeptide(L)'
;MKKFFSLILALTLVFCMFGATSVAFAAETEEGTDGEQTRVVTFVESAFLALDDVKTLDKLHAVGGFQLKYTWLTDVEKVNSVFEGANYVLATASDDEEQSDPYAVAEGSDKISVEYCSPSKDYKDENWSSATVGKDISVSTTGWWNFRYVIKDADGNVLARTSYVSIYFGDEKAPVINGLSSDMKKVQSEGIKVGGTYTIKTNLSLNDTSSTTVTYVVYKLVNGSWTADPIYDSTTKVVAEGYEDGISTAGVITMHENDVLKDNTPVYKIVYTVKDSLGYVSDTMDMTIYAKADEDNTVDSTTVWKYVLLGIAALSAVAIVVLLLVKPKQAETEQTSAQGSKSSKK
;
A
#
# COMPACT_ATOMS: atom_id res chain seq x y z
N MET A 1 -46.16 -52.30 -45.59
CA MET A 1 -45.79 -50.93 -46.04
C MET A 1 -46.94 -49.93 -45.82
N LYS A 2 -47.31 -49.64 -44.57
CA LYS A 2 -48.19 -48.50 -44.21
C LYS A 2 -47.91 -47.92 -42.81
N LYS A 3 -46.87 -48.41 -42.12
CA LYS A 3 -46.52 -47.98 -40.75
C LYS A 3 -45.15 -47.30 -40.61
N PHE A 4 -44.41 -47.10 -41.71
CA PHE A 4 -43.10 -46.42 -41.71
C PHE A 4 -43.12 -45.00 -42.26
N PHE A 5 -44.21 -44.54 -42.90
CA PHE A 5 -44.34 -43.15 -43.36
C PHE A 5 -44.96 -42.19 -42.32
N SER A 6 -45.57 -42.73 -41.26
CA SER A 6 -46.16 -41.90 -40.20
C SER A 6 -45.14 -41.45 -39.14
N LEU A 7 -43.96 -42.08 -39.10
CA LEU A 7 -42.92 -41.77 -38.09
C LEU A 7 -41.98 -40.64 -38.55
N ILE A 8 -41.85 -40.41 -39.86
CA ILE A 8 -41.02 -39.31 -40.40
C ILE A 8 -41.79 -37.98 -40.43
N LEU A 9 -43.14 -38.01 -40.52
CA LEU A 9 -43.97 -36.79 -40.45
C LEU A 9 -44.24 -36.33 -39.00
N ALA A 10 -44.15 -37.24 -38.03
CA ALA A 10 -44.28 -36.91 -36.60
C ALA A 10 -42.99 -36.37 -35.97
N LEU A 11 -41.84 -36.52 -36.63
CA LEU A 11 -40.55 -36.01 -36.14
C LEU A 11 -40.23 -34.59 -36.65
N THR A 12 -40.94 -34.08 -37.67
CA THR A 12 -40.75 -32.72 -38.21
C THR A 12 -41.66 -31.66 -37.58
N LEU A 13 -42.57 -32.06 -36.66
CA LEU A 13 -43.54 -31.15 -36.02
C LEU A 13 -43.29 -30.92 -34.51
N VAL A 14 -42.18 -31.44 -33.97
CA VAL A 14 -41.81 -31.29 -32.54
C VAL A 14 -40.60 -30.35 -32.33
N PHE A 15 -40.10 -29.69 -33.38
CA PHE A 15 -38.95 -28.75 -33.27
C PHE A 15 -39.26 -27.26 -33.55
N CYS A 16 -40.54 -26.87 -33.63
CA CYS A 16 -40.92 -25.45 -33.81
C CYS A 16 -41.80 -24.87 -32.68
N MET A 17 -41.83 -25.50 -31.50
CA MET A 17 -42.55 -24.97 -30.33
C MET A 17 -41.69 -24.98 -29.07
N PHE A 18 -40.62 -24.17 -29.04
CA PHE A 18 -40.05 -23.63 -27.81
C PHE A 18 -39.29 -22.35 -28.16
N GLY A 19 -39.85 -21.20 -27.82
CA GLY A 19 -39.20 -19.91 -28.06
C GLY A 19 -40.12 -18.70 -28.01
N ALA A 20 -41.18 -18.74 -27.18
CA ALA A 20 -41.90 -17.54 -26.79
C ALA A 20 -42.39 -17.74 -25.35
N THR A 21 -41.56 -17.33 -24.39
CA THR A 21 -42.07 -16.86 -23.10
C THR A 21 -41.57 -15.44 -22.94
N SER A 22 -42.36 -14.52 -23.50
CA SER A 22 -42.53 -13.20 -22.92
C SER A 22 -42.86 -13.38 -21.43
N VAL A 23 -41.96 -12.94 -20.56
CA VAL A 23 -42.31 -12.76 -19.15
C VAL A 23 -43.06 -11.44 -19.08
N ALA A 24 -44.39 -11.53 -19.18
CA ALA A 24 -45.27 -10.52 -18.64
C ALA A 24 -45.17 -10.62 -17.11
N PHE A 25 -44.52 -9.65 -16.47
CA PHE A 25 -44.86 -9.35 -15.08
C PHE A 25 -45.97 -8.30 -15.10
N ALA A 26 -47.07 -8.68 -14.44
CA ALA A 26 -48.30 -7.94 -14.35
C ALA A 26 -48.07 -6.56 -13.70
N ALA A 27 -48.64 -5.54 -14.34
CA ALA A 27 -48.94 -4.28 -13.71
C ALA A 27 -50.01 -4.52 -12.62
N GLU A 28 -49.66 -4.27 -11.37
CA GLU A 28 -50.65 -3.78 -10.41
C GLU A 28 -50.89 -2.31 -10.72
N THR A 29 -52.15 -1.99 -10.97
CA THR A 29 -52.62 -0.64 -11.25
C THR A 29 -52.80 0.08 -9.93
N GLU A 30 -51.90 1.00 -9.59
CA GLU A 30 -52.25 2.14 -8.74
C GLU A 30 -52.43 3.35 -9.65
N GLU A 31 -53.64 3.92 -9.60
CA GLU A 31 -54.00 5.13 -10.32
C GLU A 31 -53.23 6.35 -9.79
N GLY A 32 -52.69 7.14 -10.71
CA GLY A 32 -52.56 8.59 -10.54
C GLY A 32 -51.15 9.13 -10.37
N THR A 33 -50.57 9.66 -11.45
CA THR A 33 -50.08 11.04 -11.61
C THR A 33 -49.44 11.21 -13.00
N ASP A 34 -49.45 12.45 -13.52
CA ASP A 34 -49.12 12.83 -14.91
C ASP A 34 -47.91 12.12 -15.51
N GLY A 35 -48.11 11.60 -16.74
CA GLY A 35 -47.19 10.72 -17.44
C GLY A 35 -45.90 11.40 -17.89
N GLU A 36 -44.85 11.23 -17.10
CA GLU A 36 -43.48 11.25 -17.60
C GLU A 36 -43.27 9.96 -18.41
N GLN A 37 -43.17 10.07 -19.74
CA GLN A 37 -42.89 8.90 -20.58
C GLN A 37 -41.53 8.34 -20.16
N THR A 38 -41.55 7.22 -19.42
CA THR A 38 -40.35 6.50 -19.04
C THR A 38 -39.77 5.87 -20.30
N ARG A 39 -38.79 6.55 -20.89
CA ARG A 39 -38.05 6.06 -22.04
C ARG A 39 -37.33 4.77 -21.67
N VAL A 40 -37.78 3.63 -22.21
CA VAL A 40 -37.12 2.33 -22.02
C VAL A 40 -36.12 2.12 -23.15
N VAL A 41 -34.82 2.11 -22.82
CA VAL A 41 -33.75 1.74 -23.76
C VAL A 41 -33.45 0.26 -23.61
N THR A 42 -33.49 -0.50 -24.71
CA THR A 42 -33.21 -1.94 -24.70
C THR A 42 -31.80 -2.21 -25.24
N PHE A 43 -31.05 -3.07 -24.55
CA PHE A 43 -29.68 -3.41 -24.90
C PHE A 43 -29.60 -4.71 -25.72
N VAL A 44 -28.79 -4.72 -26.77
CA VAL A 44 -28.43 -5.92 -27.55
C VAL A 44 -27.06 -6.44 -27.14
N GLU A 45 -27.00 -7.67 -26.62
CA GLU A 45 -25.85 -8.36 -25.97
C GLU A 45 -24.51 -8.35 -26.77
N SER A 46 -24.55 -7.98 -28.05
CA SER A 46 -23.44 -8.02 -29.00
C SER A 46 -22.53 -6.78 -29.04
N ALA A 47 -22.80 -5.74 -28.25
CA ALA A 47 -22.03 -4.47 -28.36
C ALA A 47 -20.51 -4.65 -28.20
N PHE A 48 -20.05 -5.52 -27.30
CA PHE A 48 -18.64 -5.84 -27.16
C PHE A 48 -18.13 -6.88 -28.14
N LEU A 49 -18.98 -7.82 -28.57
CA LEU A 49 -18.61 -8.81 -29.61
C LEU A 49 -18.43 -8.15 -30.99
N ALA A 50 -19.08 -7.01 -31.24
CA ALA A 50 -18.92 -6.21 -32.46
C ALA A 50 -17.68 -5.30 -32.45
N LEU A 51 -17.08 -5.06 -31.28
CA LEU A 51 -15.79 -4.39 -31.13
C LEU A 51 -14.66 -5.40 -31.37
N ASP A 52 -14.60 -5.92 -32.59
CA ASP A 52 -13.54 -6.82 -33.10
C ASP A 52 -12.12 -6.23 -32.97
N ASP A 53 -12.00 -4.97 -32.52
CA ASP A 53 -10.78 -4.20 -32.32
C ASP A 53 -10.15 -4.29 -30.92
N VAL A 54 -10.74 -4.99 -29.94
CA VAL A 54 -10.02 -5.21 -28.66
C VAL A 54 -8.72 -6.00 -28.89
N LYS A 55 -8.65 -6.78 -29.99
CA LYS A 55 -7.46 -7.52 -30.43
C LYS A 55 -6.40 -6.68 -31.16
N THR A 56 -6.74 -5.45 -31.57
CA THR A 56 -5.83 -4.51 -32.25
C THR A 56 -5.32 -3.41 -31.31
N LEU A 57 -5.55 -3.54 -30.00
CA LEU A 57 -4.83 -2.80 -28.96
C LEU A 57 -3.36 -3.24 -29.00
N ASP A 58 -2.64 -2.73 -30.00
CA ASP A 58 -1.21 -2.93 -30.20
C ASP A 58 -0.51 -2.61 -28.89
N LYS A 59 0.09 -3.65 -28.29
CA LYS A 59 0.99 -3.63 -27.13
C LYS A 59 0.90 -2.32 -26.34
N LEU A 60 0.00 -2.28 -25.37
CA LEU A 60 -0.12 -1.15 -24.44
C LEU A 60 1.12 -1.07 -23.53
N HIS A 61 2.25 -0.68 -24.10
CA HIS A 61 3.39 -0.09 -23.41
C HIS A 61 3.29 1.40 -23.67
N ALA A 62 2.48 2.14 -22.90
CA ALA A 62 2.58 3.60 -22.92
C ALA A 62 1.96 4.21 -21.67
N VAL A 63 2.76 5.04 -21.02
CA VAL A 63 2.34 6.06 -20.06
C VAL A 63 1.24 6.89 -20.73
N GLY A 64 0.04 6.95 -20.13
CA GLY A 64 -1.03 7.86 -20.54
C GLY A 64 -2.24 7.20 -21.21
N GLY A 65 -3.41 7.45 -20.63
CA GLY A 65 -4.76 7.28 -21.21
C GLY A 65 -5.02 6.00 -22.01
N PHE A 66 -5.54 4.96 -21.36
CA PHE A 66 -6.26 3.92 -22.08
C PHE A 66 -7.64 4.48 -22.51
N GLN A 67 -8.03 4.20 -23.75
CA GLN A 67 -9.35 4.56 -24.25
C GLN A 67 -9.92 3.36 -25.02
N LEU A 68 -11.16 2.95 -24.69
CA LEU A 68 -11.90 2.01 -25.53
C LEU A 68 -12.18 2.64 -26.91
N LYS A 69 -12.40 1.84 -27.96
CA LYS A 69 -12.64 2.41 -29.30
C LYS A 69 -13.98 3.17 -29.36
N TYR A 70 -13.93 4.50 -29.43
CA TYR A 70 -15.11 5.39 -29.55
C TYR A 70 -15.57 5.62 -31.01
N THR A 71 -14.83 5.16 -32.02
CA THR A 71 -15.12 5.52 -33.43
C THR A 71 -16.50 5.11 -33.94
N TRP A 72 -17.13 4.10 -33.34
CA TRP A 72 -18.49 3.69 -33.72
C TRP A 72 -19.56 4.66 -33.21
N LEU A 73 -19.24 5.54 -32.25
CA LEU A 73 -20.17 6.56 -31.76
C LEU A 73 -20.43 7.68 -32.76
N THR A 74 -19.64 7.80 -33.83
CA THR A 74 -19.97 8.72 -34.94
C THR A 74 -20.97 8.11 -35.93
N ASP A 75 -21.28 6.82 -35.80
CA ASP A 75 -22.29 6.14 -36.59
C ASP A 75 -23.59 6.02 -35.77
N VAL A 76 -24.51 6.97 -35.98
CA VAL A 76 -25.77 7.05 -35.26
C VAL A 76 -26.65 5.81 -35.51
N GLU A 77 -26.61 5.24 -36.71
CA GLU A 77 -27.35 4.01 -37.01
C GLU A 77 -26.80 2.84 -36.19
N LYS A 78 -25.47 2.75 -36.08
CA LYS A 78 -24.83 1.75 -35.23
C LYS A 78 -25.17 1.96 -33.76
N VAL A 79 -25.16 3.19 -33.27
CA VAL A 79 -25.55 3.50 -31.88
C VAL A 79 -26.98 3.06 -31.59
N ASN A 80 -27.93 3.42 -32.45
CA ASN A 80 -29.33 3.03 -32.28
C ASN A 80 -29.55 1.52 -32.41
N SER A 81 -28.69 0.80 -33.14
CA SER A 81 -28.72 -0.66 -33.18
C SER A 81 -28.24 -1.33 -31.88
N VAL A 82 -27.39 -0.64 -31.12
CA VAL A 82 -26.84 -1.13 -29.84
C VAL A 82 -27.76 -0.75 -28.67
N PHE A 83 -28.25 0.49 -28.69
CA PHE A 83 -29.14 1.07 -27.69
C PHE A 83 -30.47 1.41 -28.36
N GLU A 84 -31.33 0.41 -28.49
CA GLU A 84 -32.62 0.58 -29.14
C GLU A 84 -33.48 1.58 -28.34
N GLY A 85 -33.98 2.60 -29.03
CA GLY A 85 -34.78 3.65 -28.42
C GLY A 85 -33.97 4.80 -27.83
N ALA A 86 -32.66 4.91 -28.06
CA ALA A 86 -31.84 6.07 -27.70
C ALA A 86 -32.13 7.34 -28.54
N ASN A 87 -31.91 8.53 -27.97
CA ASN A 87 -32.01 9.83 -28.62
C ASN A 87 -30.58 10.31 -28.76
N TYR A 88 -29.84 9.62 -29.63
CA TYR A 88 -28.44 9.91 -29.82
C TYR A 88 -28.27 10.73 -31.10
N VAL A 89 -27.88 11.99 -30.93
CA VAL A 89 -27.68 12.95 -32.03
C VAL A 89 -26.31 13.59 -31.84
N LEU A 90 -25.45 13.48 -32.86
CA LEU A 90 -24.15 14.15 -32.86
C LEU A 90 -24.35 15.67 -32.92
N ALA A 91 -23.52 16.40 -32.17
CA ALA A 91 -23.48 17.85 -32.29
C ALA A 91 -22.93 18.21 -33.68
N THR A 92 -23.59 19.16 -34.34
CA THR A 92 -23.05 19.79 -35.54
C THR A 92 -22.03 20.84 -35.13
N ALA A 93 -20.83 20.79 -35.71
CA ALA A 93 -19.86 21.86 -35.57
C ALA A 93 -20.51 23.19 -35.98
N SER A 94 -20.41 24.20 -35.12
CA SER A 94 -20.81 25.54 -35.51
C SER A 94 -19.73 26.12 -36.42
N ASP A 95 -20.12 26.94 -37.41
CA ASP A 95 -19.18 27.51 -38.40
C ASP A 95 -18.06 28.36 -37.75
N ASP A 96 -18.21 28.71 -36.46
CA ASP A 96 -17.28 29.55 -35.68
C ASP A 96 -16.48 28.77 -34.60
N GLU A 97 -16.69 27.46 -34.43
CA GLU A 97 -15.95 26.64 -33.46
C GLU A 97 -15.40 25.35 -34.09
N GLU A 98 -14.07 25.17 -34.04
CA GLU A 98 -13.48 23.84 -34.26
C GLU A 98 -14.00 22.89 -33.17
N GLN A 99 -14.81 21.92 -33.57
CA GLN A 99 -15.33 20.93 -32.64
C GLN A 99 -14.18 20.05 -32.11
N SER A 100 -13.78 20.29 -30.86
CA SER A 100 -12.63 19.63 -30.23
C SER A 100 -12.85 18.15 -29.92
N ASP A 101 -14.11 17.72 -29.83
CA ASP A 101 -14.49 16.33 -29.55
C ASP A 101 -15.43 15.81 -30.65
N PRO A 102 -14.96 14.91 -31.55
CA PRO A 102 -15.76 14.38 -32.65
C PRO A 102 -16.91 13.47 -32.16
N TYR A 103 -16.95 13.14 -30.87
CA TYR A 103 -17.99 12.32 -30.25
C TYR A 103 -18.99 13.15 -29.43
N ALA A 104 -18.87 14.48 -29.46
CA ALA A 104 -19.81 15.35 -28.78
C ALA A 104 -21.22 15.21 -29.36
N VAL A 105 -22.21 15.15 -28.47
CA VAL A 105 -23.62 15.03 -28.82
C VAL A 105 -24.32 16.38 -28.66
N ALA A 106 -25.41 16.57 -29.41
CA ALA A 106 -26.23 17.77 -29.34
C ALA A 106 -26.82 17.96 -27.94
N GLU A 107 -27.15 19.21 -27.59
CA GLU A 107 -27.84 19.51 -26.34
C GLU A 107 -29.19 18.76 -26.28
N GLY A 108 -29.50 18.15 -25.14
CA GLY A 108 -30.69 17.30 -24.97
C GLY A 108 -30.58 15.89 -25.56
N SER A 109 -29.45 15.54 -26.20
CA SER A 109 -29.16 14.17 -26.63
C SER A 109 -28.75 13.29 -25.46
N ASP A 110 -29.04 12.00 -25.57
CA ASP A 110 -28.46 10.97 -24.73
C ASP A 110 -26.94 10.93 -24.93
N LYS A 111 -26.21 10.65 -23.84
CA LYS A 111 -24.75 10.64 -23.78
C LYS A 111 -24.25 9.23 -23.51
N ILE A 112 -23.28 8.78 -24.30
CA ILE A 112 -22.59 7.51 -24.07
C ILE A 112 -21.24 7.78 -23.43
N SER A 113 -20.93 7.02 -22.38
CA SER A 113 -19.64 7.06 -21.68
C SER A 113 -19.19 5.66 -21.30
N VAL A 114 -17.93 5.50 -20.89
CA VAL A 114 -17.42 4.24 -20.37
C VAL A 114 -17.51 4.22 -18.85
N GLU A 115 -18.17 3.20 -18.31
CA GLU A 115 -18.09 2.79 -16.91
C GLU A 115 -16.98 1.73 -16.76
N TYR A 116 -16.13 1.87 -15.75
CA TYR A 116 -15.05 0.92 -15.49
C TYR A 116 -14.81 0.68 -14.01
N CYS A 117 -14.33 -0.53 -13.70
CA CYS A 117 -14.01 -0.98 -12.34
C CYS A 117 -12.50 -0.99 -12.11
N SER A 118 -12.09 -0.72 -10.87
CA SER A 118 -10.71 -0.93 -10.40
C SER A 118 -10.27 -2.39 -10.58
N PRO A 119 -8.96 -2.66 -10.67
CA PRO A 119 -8.48 -3.99 -11.01
C PRO A 119 -8.74 -5.02 -9.92
N SER A 120 -8.98 -6.26 -10.34
CA SER A 120 -9.11 -7.42 -9.48
C SER A 120 -8.16 -8.55 -9.88
N LYS A 121 -8.06 -9.57 -9.02
CA LYS A 121 -7.23 -10.78 -9.29
C LYS A 121 -7.91 -11.76 -10.25
N ASP A 122 -9.24 -11.71 -10.34
CA ASP A 122 -10.05 -12.58 -11.19
C ASP A 122 -10.96 -11.72 -12.07
N TYR A 123 -10.99 -11.98 -13.38
CA TYR A 123 -11.82 -11.26 -14.33
C TYR A 123 -13.33 -11.29 -13.99
N LYS A 124 -13.77 -12.24 -13.15
CA LYS A 124 -15.15 -12.36 -12.66
C LYS A 124 -15.45 -11.55 -11.41
N ASP A 125 -14.43 -11.03 -10.73
CA ASP A 125 -14.58 -10.23 -9.52
C ASP A 125 -14.87 -8.77 -9.88
N GLU A 126 -16.08 -8.56 -10.42
CA GLU A 126 -16.55 -7.25 -10.86
C GLU A 126 -17.13 -6.44 -9.71
N ASN A 127 -16.61 -5.24 -9.47
CA ASN A 127 -17.17 -4.31 -8.47
C ASN A 127 -17.80 -3.08 -9.13
N TRP A 128 -18.93 -3.29 -9.80
CA TRP A 128 -19.67 -2.21 -10.45
C TRP A 128 -20.24 -1.15 -9.48
N SER A 129 -20.30 -1.45 -8.18
CA SER A 129 -20.78 -0.49 -7.17
C SER A 129 -19.84 0.70 -6.97
N SER A 130 -18.56 0.51 -7.27
CA SER A 130 -17.51 1.55 -7.21
C SER A 130 -17.02 1.94 -8.62
N ALA A 131 -17.85 1.76 -9.65
CA ALA A 131 -17.45 2.05 -11.02
C ALA A 131 -17.22 3.56 -11.22
N THR A 132 -16.17 3.88 -11.97
CA THR A 132 -15.87 5.26 -12.39
C THR A 132 -16.36 5.47 -13.81
N VAL A 133 -16.78 6.69 -14.14
CA VAL A 133 -17.21 7.09 -15.49
C VAL A 133 -16.18 8.03 -16.08
N GLY A 134 -15.71 7.74 -17.29
CA GLY A 134 -14.75 8.60 -17.98
C GLY A 134 -14.40 8.14 -19.38
N LYS A 135 -13.90 9.07 -20.20
CA LYS A 135 -13.38 8.76 -21.54
C LYS A 135 -11.90 8.39 -21.52
N ASP A 136 -11.12 9.09 -20.70
CA ASP A 136 -9.69 8.85 -20.51
C ASP A 136 -9.50 8.00 -19.26
N ILE A 137 -9.05 6.76 -19.44
CA ILE A 137 -8.91 5.80 -18.35
C ILE A 137 -7.44 5.75 -17.96
N SER A 138 -7.14 6.17 -16.72
CA SER A 138 -5.79 5.99 -16.16
C SER A 138 -5.66 4.58 -15.60
N VAL A 139 -5.00 3.71 -16.36
CA VAL A 139 -4.63 2.37 -15.92
C VAL A 139 -3.26 2.45 -15.25
N SER A 140 -3.24 2.45 -13.92
CA SER A 140 -2.01 2.56 -13.13
C SER A 140 -1.76 1.36 -12.22
N THR A 141 -2.47 0.25 -12.43
CA THR A 141 -2.39 -0.91 -11.52
C THR A 141 -2.59 -2.20 -12.28
N THR A 142 -1.73 -3.17 -11.99
CA THR A 142 -1.78 -4.51 -12.57
C THR A 142 -3.03 -5.25 -12.09
N GLY A 143 -3.73 -5.91 -13.01
CA GLY A 143 -4.87 -6.76 -12.72
C GLY A 143 -5.91 -6.76 -13.84
N TRP A 144 -7.03 -7.41 -13.57
CA TRP A 144 -8.16 -7.46 -14.48
C TRP A 144 -9.05 -6.24 -14.29
N TRP A 145 -9.16 -5.42 -15.34
CA TRP A 145 -10.07 -4.29 -15.39
C TRP A 145 -11.31 -4.65 -16.21
N ASN A 146 -12.47 -4.21 -15.75
CA ASN A 146 -13.74 -4.44 -16.43
C ASN A 146 -14.30 -3.12 -16.97
N PHE A 147 -14.74 -3.11 -18.22
CA PHE A 147 -15.24 -1.93 -18.92
C PHE A 147 -16.58 -2.21 -19.58
N ARG A 148 -17.49 -1.24 -19.53
CA ARG A 148 -18.74 -1.25 -20.29
C ARG A 148 -19.15 0.14 -20.76
N TYR A 149 -19.98 0.20 -21.80
CA TYR A 149 -20.63 1.46 -22.16
C TYR A 149 -21.90 1.64 -21.35
N VAL A 150 -22.12 2.87 -20.91
CA VAL A 150 -23.37 3.31 -20.29
C VAL A 150 -23.95 4.45 -21.13
N ILE A 151 -25.24 4.39 -21.40
CA ILE A 151 -25.99 5.48 -22.00
C ILE A 151 -26.84 6.17 -20.92
N LYS A 152 -26.73 7.49 -20.88
CA LYS A 152 -27.47 8.35 -19.97
C LYS A 152 -28.32 9.34 -20.75
N ASP A 153 -29.48 9.70 -20.21
CA ASP A 153 -30.27 10.81 -20.75
C ASP A 153 -29.59 12.17 -20.50
N ALA A 154 -30.22 13.24 -20.97
CA ALA A 154 -29.73 14.60 -20.81
C ALA A 154 -29.61 15.03 -19.32
N ASP A 155 -30.43 14.45 -18.44
CA ASP A 155 -30.47 14.71 -17.00
C ASP A 155 -29.44 13.88 -16.22
N GLY A 156 -28.79 12.93 -16.89
CA GLY A 156 -27.75 12.07 -16.33
C GLY A 156 -28.25 10.75 -15.74
N ASN A 157 -29.53 10.41 -15.91
CA ASN A 157 -30.07 9.13 -15.50
C ASN A 157 -29.59 8.03 -16.45
N VAL A 158 -29.27 6.86 -15.89
CA VAL A 158 -28.81 5.73 -16.70
C VAL A 158 -30.01 5.06 -17.37
N LEU A 159 -29.98 5.05 -18.71
CA LEU A 159 -31.02 4.41 -19.53
C LEU A 159 -30.70 2.93 -19.77
N ALA A 160 -29.45 2.61 -20.10
CA ALA A 160 -29.01 1.24 -20.34
C ALA A 160 -27.48 1.09 -20.18
N ARG A 161 -27.04 -0.16 -20.06
CA ARG A 161 -25.63 -0.56 -19.98
C ARG A 161 -25.40 -1.73 -20.92
N THR A 162 -24.22 -1.78 -21.52
CA THR A 162 -23.82 -2.96 -22.27
C THR A 162 -23.32 -4.06 -21.35
N SER A 163 -23.15 -5.27 -21.90
CA SER A 163 -22.21 -6.28 -21.36
C SER A 163 -20.83 -5.66 -21.13
N TYR A 164 -19.92 -6.37 -20.48
CA TYR A 164 -18.59 -5.85 -20.20
C TYR A 164 -17.49 -6.66 -20.88
N VAL A 165 -16.33 -6.03 -21.04
CA VAL A 165 -15.07 -6.67 -21.42
C VAL A 165 -14.11 -6.64 -20.24
N SER A 166 -13.39 -7.74 -20.04
CA SER A 166 -12.28 -7.82 -19.09
C SER A 166 -10.96 -7.74 -19.83
N ILE A 167 -10.10 -6.81 -19.44
CA ILE A 167 -8.75 -6.64 -20.01
C ILE A 167 -7.75 -6.76 -18.86
N TYR A 168 -6.78 -7.64 -19.01
CA TYR A 168 -5.65 -7.71 -18.09
C TYR A 168 -4.63 -6.65 -18.47
N PHE A 169 -4.36 -5.74 -17.54
CA PHE A 169 -3.23 -4.84 -17.64
C PHE A 169 -2.14 -5.31 -16.70
N GLY A 170 -0.92 -5.35 -17.19
CA GLY A 170 0.24 -5.66 -16.38
C GLY A 170 1.47 -5.02 -16.98
N ASP A 171 2.38 -4.63 -16.10
CA ASP A 171 3.74 -4.28 -16.49
C ASP A 171 4.65 -5.47 -16.19
N GLU A 172 5.17 -6.09 -17.27
CA GLU A 172 6.21 -7.14 -17.16
C GLU A 172 7.52 -6.60 -16.55
N LYS A 173 7.66 -5.28 -16.43
CA LYS A 173 8.80 -4.57 -15.86
C LYS A 173 8.43 -3.75 -14.63
N ALA A 174 7.31 -4.05 -13.98
CA ALA A 174 6.92 -3.37 -12.74
C ALA A 174 8.10 -3.32 -11.75
N PRO A 175 8.26 -2.21 -11.00
CA PRO A 175 9.41 -2.02 -10.16
C PRO A 175 9.48 -3.10 -9.08
N VAL A 176 10.65 -3.74 -8.94
CA VAL A 176 10.89 -4.74 -7.88
C VAL A 176 11.88 -4.18 -6.86
N ILE A 177 11.48 -4.17 -5.58
CA ILE A 177 12.37 -3.87 -4.47
C ILE A 177 13.18 -5.13 -4.13
N ASN A 178 14.45 -5.16 -4.52
CA ASN A 178 15.35 -6.27 -4.20
C ASN A 178 15.84 -6.24 -2.75
N GLY A 179 15.75 -5.10 -2.09
CA GLY A 179 16.09 -4.97 -0.67
C GLY A 179 16.45 -3.55 -0.25
N LEU A 180 16.68 -3.40 1.05
CA LEU A 180 17.22 -2.17 1.64
C LEU A 180 18.69 -1.95 1.22
N SER A 181 19.12 -0.68 1.13
CA SER A 181 20.54 -0.35 0.95
C SER A 181 21.37 -0.72 2.19
N SER A 182 22.70 -0.76 2.02
CA SER A 182 23.64 -1.06 3.11
C SER A 182 23.48 -0.13 4.32
N ASP A 183 23.26 1.16 4.09
CA ASP A 183 23.05 2.15 5.17
C ASP A 183 21.75 1.89 5.94
N MET A 184 20.67 1.58 5.22
CA MET A 184 19.37 1.26 5.81
C MET A 184 19.45 -0.04 6.61
N LYS A 185 20.10 -1.07 6.07
CA LYS A 185 20.36 -2.34 6.76
C LYS A 185 21.16 -2.14 8.03
N LYS A 186 22.17 -1.27 8.00
CA LYS A 186 22.98 -0.92 9.17
C LYS A 186 22.09 -0.33 10.27
N VAL A 187 21.28 0.67 9.96
CA VAL A 187 20.36 1.27 10.93
C VAL A 187 19.33 0.27 11.46
N GLN A 188 18.77 -0.58 10.60
CA GLN A 188 17.86 -1.65 11.02
C GLN A 188 18.54 -2.63 12.00
N SER A 189 19.82 -2.96 11.77
CA SER A 189 20.56 -3.89 12.62
C SER A 189 21.11 -3.29 13.91
N GLU A 190 21.53 -2.02 13.90
CA GLU A 190 22.22 -1.35 15.02
C GLU A 190 21.25 -0.52 15.89
N GLY A 191 20.07 -0.20 15.37
CA GLY A 191 19.11 0.69 16.02
C GLY A 191 19.60 2.14 16.05
N ILE A 192 18.85 2.98 16.76
CA ILE A 192 19.18 4.40 16.96
C ILE A 192 19.23 4.65 18.46
N LYS A 193 20.28 5.31 18.95
CA LYS A 193 20.38 5.69 20.36
C LYS A 193 19.27 6.66 20.75
N VAL A 194 18.82 6.60 22.00
CA VAL A 194 17.93 7.62 22.60
C VAL A 194 18.53 9.02 22.39
N GLY A 195 17.67 10.00 22.07
CA GLY A 195 18.06 11.36 21.69
C GLY A 195 18.64 11.47 20.28
N GLY A 196 18.96 10.35 19.63
CA GLY A 196 19.39 10.30 18.24
C GLY A 196 18.23 10.45 17.26
N THR A 197 18.58 10.89 16.05
CA THR A 197 17.64 11.08 14.95
C THR A 197 18.00 10.25 13.73
N TYR A 198 17.01 9.85 12.94
CA TYR A 198 17.20 9.23 11.63
C TYR A 198 16.31 9.85 10.58
N THR A 199 16.93 10.41 9.55
CA THR A 199 16.24 10.82 8.33
C THR A 199 15.94 9.57 7.50
N ILE A 200 14.66 9.31 7.25
CA ILE A 200 14.24 8.16 6.45
C ILE A 200 14.80 8.31 5.04
N LYS A 201 15.64 7.34 4.64
CA LYS A 201 16.23 7.29 3.31
C LYS A 201 15.35 6.53 2.34
N THR A 202 15.41 6.89 1.06
CA THR A 202 14.66 6.27 -0.03
C THR A 202 15.54 5.53 -1.03
N ASN A 203 16.83 5.37 -0.73
CA ASN A 203 17.80 4.67 -1.58
C ASN A 203 17.63 3.15 -1.43
N LEU A 204 16.56 2.60 -2.00
CA LEU A 204 16.32 1.16 -2.09
C LEU A 204 17.18 0.53 -3.18
N SER A 205 17.44 -0.78 -3.07
CA SER A 205 17.95 -1.58 -4.17
C SER A 205 16.78 -1.98 -5.07
N LEU A 206 16.73 -1.43 -6.28
CA LEU A 206 15.63 -1.61 -7.22
C LEU A 206 16.10 -2.34 -8.48
N ASN A 207 15.24 -3.19 -9.04
CA ASN A 207 15.34 -3.63 -10.42
C ASN A 207 14.21 -2.96 -11.21
N ASP A 208 14.53 -1.83 -11.84
CA ASP A 208 13.64 -1.14 -12.76
C ASP A 208 14.49 -0.49 -13.86
N THR A 209 13.93 -0.43 -15.07
CA THR A 209 14.51 0.24 -16.24
C THR A 209 13.95 1.64 -16.47
N SER A 210 12.96 2.06 -15.68
CA SER A 210 12.25 3.34 -15.78
C SER A 210 12.56 4.30 -14.61
N SER A 211 12.08 5.54 -14.68
CA SER A 211 12.15 6.46 -13.54
C SER A 211 11.17 6.04 -12.45
N THR A 212 11.64 5.95 -11.21
CA THR A 212 10.84 5.53 -10.05
C THR A 212 10.70 6.63 -9.02
N THR A 213 9.56 6.62 -8.34
CA THR A 213 9.30 7.40 -7.13
C THR A 213 9.16 6.44 -5.96
N VAL A 214 9.91 6.67 -4.90
CA VAL A 214 9.82 5.89 -3.67
C VAL A 214 8.99 6.67 -2.65
N THR A 215 7.90 6.05 -2.20
CA THR A 215 7.06 6.54 -1.10
C THR A 215 7.15 5.57 0.07
N TYR A 216 6.80 6.05 1.25
CA TYR A 216 6.73 5.24 2.46
C TYR A 216 5.68 5.78 3.44
N VAL A 217 5.20 4.87 4.29
CA VAL A 217 4.41 5.19 5.47
C VAL A 217 5.10 4.64 6.71
N VAL A 218 4.85 5.24 7.86
CA VAL A 218 5.48 4.85 9.14
C VAL A 218 4.41 4.43 10.14
N TYR A 219 4.65 3.32 10.82
CA TYR A 219 3.85 2.82 11.94
C TYR A 219 4.71 2.83 13.21
N LYS A 220 4.07 3.03 14.36
CA LYS A 220 4.71 2.92 15.68
C LYS A 220 4.16 1.71 16.44
N LEU A 221 5.01 1.05 17.21
CA LEU A 221 4.58 -0.02 18.11
C LEU A 221 4.09 0.60 19.41
N VAL A 222 2.83 0.33 19.76
CA VAL A 222 2.18 0.82 20.98
C VAL A 222 1.55 -0.38 21.68
N ASN A 223 1.88 -0.60 22.95
CA ASN A 223 1.35 -1.71 23.76
C ASN A 223 1.49 -3.10 23.09
N GLY A 224 2.60 -3.32 22.38
CA GLY A 224 2.91 -4.60 21.72
C GLY A 224 2.22 -4.82 20.37
N SER A 225 1.49 -3.83 19.84
CA SER A 225 0.88 -3.90 18.50
C SER A 225 1.25 -2.68 17.67
N TRP A 226 1.37 -2.84 16.35
CA TRP A 226 1.53 -1.71 15.44
C TRP A 226 0.25 -0.86 15.47
N THR A 227 0.39 0.46 15.33
CA THR A 227 -0.77 1.34 15.11
C THR A 227 -1.61 0.83 13.94
N ALA A 228 -2.94 0.96 14.05
CA ALA A 228 -3.88 0.52 13.01
C ALA A 228 -3.70 1.34 11.73
N ASP A 229 -3.51 2.65 11.90
CA ASP A 229 -3.22 3.61 10.84
C ASP A 229 -1.76 4.05 10.89
N PRO A 230 -1.18 4.47 9.75
CA PRO A 230 0.16 5.03 9.72
C PRO A 230 0.21 6.36 10.50
N ILE A 231 1.27 6.55 11.27
CA ILE A 231 1.54 7.79 12.00
C ILE A 231 2.18 8.86 11.11
N TYR A 232 2.64 8.49 9.92
CA TYR A 232 3.18 9.41 8.91
C TYR A 232 3.06 8.80 7.50
N ASP A 233 2.80 9.66 6.51
CA ASP A 233 2.81 9.32 5.08
C ASP A 233 3.69 10.31 4.32
N SER A 234 4.70 9.80 3.61
CA SER A 234 5.64 10.61 2.82
C SER A 234 5.00 11.39 1.66
N THR A 235 3.83 10.93 1.18
CA THR A 235 3.10 11.53 0.07
C THR A 235 2.37 12.79 0.52
N THR A 236 1.66 12.69 1.65
CA THR A 236 0.90 13.81 2.23
C THR A 236 1.75 14.68 3.14
N LYS A 237 2.85 14.12 3.67
CA LYS A 237 3.75 14.72 4.68
C LYS A 237 3.04 15.11 5.97
N VAL A 238 1.94 14.44 6.27
CA VAL A 238 1.14 14.63 7.48
C VAL A 238 1.63 13.66 8.56
N VAL A 239 1.79 14.17 9.78
CA VAL A 239 2.03 13.38 10.98
C VAL A 239 0.71 13.25 11.73
N ALA A 240 0.41 12.04 12.23
CA ALA A 240 -0.78 11.80 13.03
C ALA A 240 -0.68 12.48 14.40
N GLU A 241 -1.82 12.96 14.90
CA GLU A 241 -1.91 13.65 16.19
C GLU A 241 -1.35 12.78 17.33
N GLY A 242 -0.47 13.36 18.14
CA GLY A 242 0.18 12.70 19.28
C GLY A 242 1.50 11.98 18.95
N TYR A 243 1.98 12.05 17.71
CA TYR A 243 3.24 11.45 17.27
C TYR A 243 4.29 12.46 16.77
N GLU A 244 3.99 13.75 16.83
CA GLU A 244 4.82 14.85 16.31
C GLU A 244 6.19 14.95 16.99
N ASP A 245 6.30 14.50 18.24
CA ASP A 245 7.57 14.43 18.96
C ASP A 245 8.46 13.29 18.44
N GLY A 246 7.86 12.21 17.95
CA GLY A 246 8.57 11.02 17.48
C GLY A 246 8.95 11.05 16.00
N ILE A 247 8.19 11.79 15.18
CA ILE A 247 8.47 11.95 13.75
C ILE A 247 8.06 13.35 13.25
N SER A 248 8.94 13.97 12.47
CA SER A 248 8.69 15.27 11.83
C SER A 248 8.02 15.14 10.45
N THR A 249 7.45 16.23 9.97
CA THR A 249 6.90 16.36 8.59
C THR A 249 7.96 16.21 7.49
N ALA A 250 9.25 16.23 7.84
CA ALA A 250 10.36 15.94 6.94
C ALA A 250 10.75 14.44 6.92
N GLY A 251 10.01 13.57 7.62
CA GLY A 251 10.32 12.15 7.72
C GLY A 251 11.59 11.88 8.54
N VAL A 252 11.84 12.68 9.58
CA VAL A 252 12.92 12.45 10.54
C VAL A 252 12.33 11.85 11.81
N ILE A 253 12.78 10.64 12.15
CA ILE A 253 12.43 9.94 13.39
C ILE A 253 13.37 10.40 14.50
N THR A 254 12.83 10.69 15.68
CA THR A 254 13.58 10.97 16.91
C THR A 254 13.29 9.89 17.94
N MET A 255 14.33 9.30 18.52
CA MET A 255 14.19 8.28 19.54
C MET A 255 14.10 8.88 20.94
N HIS A 256 13.11 8.43 21.70
CA HIS A 256 12.88 8.86 23.08
C HIS A 256 13.14 7.72 24.08
N GLU A 257 13.26 8.04 25.37
CA GLU A 257 13.51 7.02 26.41
C GLU A 257 12.39 5.96 26.46
N ASN A 258 11.14 6.37 26.25
CA ASN A 258 9.98 5.48 26.22
C ASN A 258 9.93 4.58 24.96
N ASP A 259 10.79 4.82 23.97
CA ASP A 259 10.91 3.97 22.78
C ASP A 259 11.83 2.76 23.00
N VAL A 260 12.56 2.71 24.12
CA VAL A 260 13.45 1.59 24.45
C VAL A 260 12.62 0.41 24.95
N LEU A 261 12.47 -0.58 24.07
CA LEU A 261 11.75 -1.82 24.35
C LEU A 261 12.72 -2.97 24.69
N LYS A 262 12.21 -3.96 25.44
CA LYS A 262 12.99 -5.16 25.79
C LYS A 262 13.43 -5.91 24.54
N ASP A 263 14.59 -6.58 24.66
CA ASP A 263 15.14 -7.46 23.63
C ASP A 263 15.34 -6.80 22.26
N ASN A 264 15.59 -5.49 22.24
CA ASN A 264 15.70 -4.68 21.02
C ASN A 264 14.48 -4.82 20.09
N THR A 265 13.29 -4.95 20.69
CA THR A 265 12.03 -4.98 19.93
C THR A 265 11.88 -3.68 19.12
N PRO A 266 11.56 -3.76 17.81
CA PRO A 266 11.35 -2.58 17.00
C PRO A 266 10.21 -1.68 17.51
N VAL A 267 10.44 -0.37 17.49
CA VAL A 267 9.45 0.64 17.87
C VAL A 267 8.84 1.33 16.64
N TYR A 268 9.56 1.40 15.52
CA TYR A 268 9.04 1.93 14.26
C TYR A 268 9.12 0.88 13.16
N LYS A 269 8.12 0.91 12.27
CA LYS A 269 8.09 0.15 11.03
C LYS A 269 7.81 1.10 9.88
N ILE A 270 8.72 1.15 8.92
CA ILE A 270 8.63 1.94 7.70
C ILE A 270 8.28 0.96 6.58
N VAL A 271 7.16 1.19 5.91
CA VAL A 271 6.68 0.37 4.80
C VAL A 271 6.93 1.15 3.52
N TYR A 272 7.84 0.67 2.68
CA TYR A 272 8.20 1.30 1.42
C TYR A 272 7.38 0.75 0.27
N THR A 273 7.12 1.64 -0.68
CA THR A 273 6.44 1.36 -1.94
C THR A 273 7.15 2.10 -3.05
N VAL A 274 7.32 1.45 -4.21
CA VAL A 274 7.92 2.07 -5.38
C VAL A 274 6.88 2.18 -6.47
N LYS A 275 6.77 3.37 -7.04
CA LYS A 275 5.91 3.66 -8.17
C LYS A 275 6.79 4.00 -9.37
N ASP A 276 6.60 3.31 -10.49
CA ASP A 276 7.31 3.65 -11.71
C ASP A 276 6.67 4.84 -12.45
N SER A 277 7.28 5.23 -13.58
CA SER A 277 6.78 6.30 -14.44
C SER A 277 5.41 6.02 -15.09
N LEU A 278 5.01 4.75 -15.16
CA LEU A 278 3.74 4.28 -15.72
C LEU A 278 2.63 4.24 -14.66
N GLY A 279 3.02 4.37 -13.39
CA GLY A 279 2.15 4.38 -12.24
C GLY A 279 1.97 3.03 -11.57
N TYR A 280 2.60 1.96 -12.07
CA TYR A 280 2.58 0.65 -11.43
C TYR A 280 3.37 0.67 -10.13
N VAL A 281 2.88 -0.13 -9.19
CA VAL A 281 3.32 -0.11 -7.80
C VAL A 281 3.96 -1.45 -7.45
N SER A 282 5.12 -1.42 -6.78
CA SER A 282 5.80 -2.61 -6.29
C SER A 282 5.06 -3.27 -5.12
N ASP A 283 5.36 -4.54 -4.86
CA ASP A 283 5.13 -5.10 -3.53
C ASP A 283 5.88 -4.27 -2.46
N THR A 284 5.35 -4.27 -1.23
CA THR A 284 5.91 -3.47 -0.14
C THR A 284 7.16 -4.09 0.46
N MET A 285 8.09 -3.26 0.92
CA MET A 285 9.26 -3.68 1.70
C MET A 285 9.24 -3.01 3.07
N ASP A 286 9.42 -3.81 4.12
CA ASP A 286 9.43 -3.30 5.49
C ASP A 286 10.87 -3.06 5.98
N MET A 287 11.07 -1.92 6.65
CA MET A 287 12.22 -1.67 7.50
C MET A 287 11.74 -1.40 8.92
N THR A 288 12.31 -2.13 9.86
CA THR A 288 12.05 -1.96 11.28
C THR A 288 13.20 -1.23 11.95
N ILE A 289 12.89 -0.42 12.95
CA ILE A 289 13.88 0.35 13.71
C ILE A 289 13.58 0.20 15.20
N TYR A 290 14.60 -0.13 15.99
CA TYR A 290 14.53 -0.17 17.44
C TYR A 290 15.33 0.97 18.07
N ALA A 291 14.92 1.41 19.26
CA ALA A 291 15.68 2.36 20.05
C ALA A 291 16.72 1.61 20.89
N LYS A 292 17.95 2.13 20.93
CA LYS A 292 19.03 1.64 21.79
C LYS A 292 19.13 2.57 23.00
N ALA A 293 19.10 2.01 24.19
CA ALA A 293 19.41 2.77 25.40
C ALA A 293 20.76 3.48 25.26
N ASP A 294 20.89 4.68 25.82
CA ASP A 294 22.21 5.26 25.94
C ASP A 294 23.05 4.35 26.83
N GLU A 295 24.24 3.99 26.37
CA GLU A 295 25.19 3.25 27.20
C GLU A 295 25.63 4.22 28.29
N ASP A 296 24.98 4.10 29.45
CA ASP A 296 25.36 4.85 30.63
C ASP A 296 26.82 4.47 30.94
N ASN A 297 27.74 5.42 30.75
CA ASN A 297 29.13 5.28 31.18
C ASN A 297 29.25 5.26 32.72
N THR A 298 28.15 5.05 33.45
CA THR A 298 28.21 4.61 34.83
C THR A 298 28.85 3.24 34.88
N VAL A 299 30.15 3.23 35.17
CA VAL A 299 30.83 2.04 35.67
C VAL A 299 29.97 1.50 36.79
N ASP A 300 29.41 0.29 36.61
CA ASP A 300 28.59 -0.37 37.62
C ASP A 300 29.30 -0.27 38.97
N SER A 301 28.73 0.50 39.90
CA SER A 301 29.36 0.78 41.19
C SER A 301 29.70 -0.53 41.90
N THR A 302 28.90 -1.57 41.66
CA THR A 302 29.09 -2.92 42.19
C THR A 302 30.35 -3.58 41.63
N THR A 303 30.68 -3.34 40.37
CA THR A 303 31.91 -3.82 39.73
C THR A 303 33.14 -3.03 40.21
N VAL A 304 33.03 -1.71 40.39
CA VAL A 304 34.11 -0.89 40.99
C VAL A 304 34.40 -1.31 42.43
N TRP A 305 33.36 -1.48 43.25
CA TRP A 305 33.50 -1.91 44.63
C TRP A 305 34.12 -3.31 44.75
N LYS A 306 33.83 -4.23 43.81
CA LYS A 306 34.53 -5.53 43.75
C LYS A 306 36.04 -5.37 43.52
N TYR A 307 36.46 -4.51 42.59
CA TYR A 307 37.88 -4.26 42.36
C TYR A 307 38.56 -3.56 43.54
N VAL A 308 37.88 -2.60 44.19
CA VAL A 308 38.38 -1.93 45.39
C VAL A 308 38.55 -2.91 46.55
N LEU A 309 37.55 -3.77 46.81
CA LEU A 309 37.62 -4.79 47.85
C LEU A 309 38.73 -5.81 47.57
N LEU A 310 38.94 -6.21 46.31
CA LEU A 310 40.03 -7.09 45.92
C LEU A 310 41.40 -6.44 46.21
N GLY A 311 41.55 -5.14 45.93
CA GLY A 311 42.76 -4.37 46.24
C GLY A 311 43.05 -4.28 47.74
N ILE A 312 42.02 -4.02 48.56
CA ILE A 312 42.14 -3.98 50.03
C ILE A 312 42.53 -5.36 50.59
N ALA A 313 41.92 -6.44 50.08
CA ALA A 313 42.24 -7.80 50.48
C ALA A 313 43.69 -8.17 50.14
N ALA A 314 44.17 -7.80 48.96
CA ALA A 314 45.55 -8.04 48.54
C ALA A 314 46.56 -7.28 49.42
N LEU A 315 46.31 -6.01 49.71
CA LEU A 315 47.17 -5.21 50.60
C LEU A 315 47.18 -5.75 52.04
N SER A 316 46.03 -6.21 52.53
CA SER A 316 45.90 -6.81 53.86
C SER A 316 46.66 -8.13 53.96
N ALA A 317 46.61 -8.96 52.91
CA ALA A 317 47.40 -10.20 52.85
C ALA A 317 48.91 -9.92 52.88
N VAL A 318 49.38 -8.89 52.16
CA VAL A 318 50.79 -8.48 52.18
C VAL A 318 51.20 -8.00 53.59
N ALA A 319 50.36 -7.20 54.26
CA ALA A 319 50.66 -6.73 55.62
C ALA A 319 50.75 -7.89 56.64
N ILE A 320 49.87 -8.90 56.53
CA ILE A 320 49.91 -10.10 57.37
C ILE A 320 51.18 -10.92 57.11
N VAL A 321 51.58 -11.08 55.84
CA VAL A 321 52.82 -11.79 55.48
C VAL A 321 54.05 -11.05 56.02
N VAL A 322 54.09 -9.72 55.95
CA VAL A 322 55.18 -8.92 56.51
C VAL A 322 55.24 -9.06 58.04
N LEU A 323 54.11 -9.03 58.73
CA LEU A 323 54.05 -9.20 60.19
C LEU A 323 54.45 -10.61 60.64
N LEU A 324 54.21 -11.65 59.83
CA LEU A 324 54.63 -13.01 60.12
C LEU A 324 56.12 -13.26 59.84
N LEU A 325 56.72 -12.51 58.92
CA LEU A 325 58.14 -12.64 58.55
C LEU A 325 59.08 -11.76 59.38
N VAL A 326 58.57 -10.71 60.02
CA VAL A 326 59.34 -9.91 60.99
C VAL A 326 59.31 -10.62 62.36
N LYS A 327 60.38 -11.33 62.70
CA LYS A 327 60.55 -11.89 64.05
C LYS A 327 60.51 -10.77 65.11
N PRO A 328 59.81 -10.95 66.23
CA PRO A 328 59.82 -9.96 67.31
C PRO A 328 61.25 -9.84 67.85
N LYS A 329 61.76 -8.60 67.86
CA LYS A 329 63.06 -8.27 68.46
C LYS A 329 62.92 -8.50 69.98
N GLN A 330 63.63 -9.49 70.51
CA GLN A 330 63.67 -9.73 71.96
C GLN A 330 64.23 -8.48 72.66
N ALA A 331 63.51 -8.01 73.67
CA ALA A 331 64.03 -7.02 74.59
C ALA A 331 65.09 -7.70 75.49
N GLU A 332 66.34 -7.25 75.37
CA GLU A 332 67.44 -7.69 76.24
C GLU A 332 67.17 -7.23 77.68
N THR A 333 67.24 -8.18 78.60
CA THR A 333 67.20 -7.97 80.03
C THR A 333 68.65 -7.82 80.50
N GLU A 334 69.09 -6.60 80.82
CA GLU A 334 70.38 -6.38 81.49
C GLU A 334 70.21 -6.50 83.01
N GLN A 335 70.81 -7.54 83.60
CA GLN A 335 71.17 -7.56 85.01
C GLN A 335 72.55 -8.18 85.22
N THR A 336 73.24 -7.67 86.24
CA THR A 336 74.55 -8.04 86.85
C THR A 336 75.81 -7.46 86.19
N SER A 337 76.78 -6.87 86.88
CA SER A 337 76.99 -6.68 88.33
C SER A 337 78.04 -5.58 88.61
N ALA A 338 77.97 -5.08 89.85
CA ALA A 338 78.94 -4.34 90.66
C ALA A 338 80.36 -4.04 90.11
N GLN A 339 80.84 -2.80 90.31
CA GLN A 339 81.69 -2.46 91.47
C GLN A 339 82.36 -1.07 91.30
N GLY A 340 82.12 -0.20 92.29
CA GLY A 340 83.13 0.72 92.85
C GLY A 340 83.34 2.09 92.21
N SER A 341 82.98 3.15 92.94
CA SER A 341 83.94 4.18 93.40
C SER A 341 83.25 5.42 93.99
N LYS A 342 83.34 5.54 95.32
CA LYS A 342 83.61 6.73 96.16
C LYS A 342 83.08 8.12 95.76
N SER A 343 82.51 8.79 96.78
CA SER A 343 82.93 10.10 97.34
C SER A 343 81.74 11.05 97.57
N SER A 344 81.27 11.20 98.82
CA SER A 344 81.41 12.40 99.69
C SER A 344 80.63 13.61 99.16
N LYS A 345 79.65 14.22 99.82
CA LYS A 345 79.57 14.92 101.13
C LYS A 345 78.25 15.74 100.95
N LYS A 346 77.43 16.10 101.93
CA LYS A 346 77.63 16.49 103.32
C LYS A 346 76.27 16.45 103.99
#